data_AF-A0A424WAZ3-F1
#
_entry.id   AF-A0A424WAZ3-F1
#
_cell.length_a   1.000
_cell.length_b   1.000
_cell.length_c   1.000
_cell.angle_alpha   90.00
_cell.angle_beta   90.00
_cell.angle_gamma   90.00
#
_symmetry.space_group_name_H-M   'P 1'
#
loop_
_entity.id
_entity.type
_entity.pdbx_description
1 polymer ?
#
loop_
_entity_poly.entity_id
_entity_poly.type
_entity_poly.pdbx_seq_one_letter_code
_entity_poly.pdbx_strand_id
1 'polypeptide(L)'
;MNASLRALAPYLIGAVLVAAAFLCVRWYGAVQYRAGIDQANADYTLAELTEFQRQTTRLGGISESLEGALAALRGASPKIIERYTRVEVQSPLPAGCRIDAERLRHINEAGRLANSASQPGAVVPASARGDER
;
A
#
# COMPACT_ATOMS: atom_id res chain seq x y z
N MET A 1 -55.57 21.49 -60.63
CA MET A 1 -54.38 21.86 -59.84
C MET A 1 -54.18 23.35 -59.95
N ASN A 2 -54.26 24.07 -58.82
CA ASN A 2 -54.39 25.52 -58.77
C ASN A 2 -53.10 26.22 -59.27
N ALA A 3 -53.22 27.22 -60.15
CA ALA A 3 -52.09 27.91 -60.78
C ALA A 3 -51.06 28.47 -59.76
N SER A 4 -51.54 28.85 -58.58
CA SER A 4 -50.73 29.33 -57.45
C SER A 4 -49.75 28.29 -56.93
N LEU A 5 -50.09 26.99 -56.96
CA LEU A 5 -49.17 25.93 -56.55
C LEU A 5 -48.00 25.74 -57.51
N ARG A 6 -48.20 25.97 -58.82
CA ARG A 6 -47.11 25.89 -59.81
C ARG A 6 -46.10 27.01 -59.65
N ALA A 7 -46.56 28.21 -59.29
CA ALA A 7 -45.70 29.35 -59.05
C ALA A 7 -44.90 29.23 -57.73
N LEU A 8 -45.48 28.60 -56.70
CA LEU A 8 -44.84 28.38 -55.40
C LEU A 8 -43.93 27.13 -55.35
N ALA A 9 -44.15 26.15 -56.22
CA ALA A 9 -43.37 24.92 -56.28
C ALA A 9 -41.84 25.11 -56.26
N PRO A 10 -41.22 26.00 -57.08
CA PRO A 10 -39.77 26.18 -57.05
C PRO A 10 -39.26 26.78 -55.73
N TYR A 11 -40.04 27.66 -55.09
CA TYR A 11 -39.70 28.24 -53.80
C TYR A 11 -39.80 27.22 -52.66
N LEU A 12 -40.79 26.32 -52.72
CA LEU A 12 -40.91 25.22 -51.76
C LEU A 12 -39.73 24.25 -51.89
N ILE A 13 -39.31 23.93 -53.12
CA ILE A 13 -38.14 23.08 -53.37
C ILE A 13 -36.87 23.76 -52.82
N GLY A 14 -36.69 25.05 -53.09
CA GLY A 14 -35.56 25.82 -52.55
C GLY A 14 -35.55 25.85 -51.02
N ALA A 15 -36.71 26.08 -50.39
CA ALA A 15 -36.84 26.08 -48.93
C ALA A 15 -36.50 24.72 -48.32
N VAL A 16 -36.95 23.62 -48.93
CA VAL A 16 -36.62 22.26 -48.49
C VAL A 16 -35.13 21.98 -48.62
N LEU A 17 -34.48 22.40 -49.70
CA LEU A 17 -33.03 22.23 -49.87
C LEU A 17 -32.22 22.98 -48.82
N VAL A 18 -32.60 24.23 -48.52
CA VAL A 18 -31.94 25.02 -47.47
C VAL A 18 -32.16 24.41 -46.10
N ALA A 19 -33.39 23.98 -45.79
CA ALA A 19 -33.69 23.30 -44.53
C ALA A 19 -32.90 22.00 -44.39
N ALA A 20 -32.81 21.19 -45.44
CA ALA A 20 -32.04 19.96 -45.46
C ALA A 20 -30.54 20.22 -45.27
N ALA A 21 -29.97 21.20 -45.96
CA ALA A 21 -28.57 21.60 -45.79
C ALA A 21 -28.27 22.02 -44.34
N PHE A 22 -29.15 22.82 -43.74
CA PHE A 22 -28.99 23.26 -42.36
C PHE A 22 -29.04 22.09 -41.37
N LEU A 23 -29.97 21.16 -41.60
CA LEU A 23 -30.12 19.95 -40.78
C LEU A 23 -28.90 19.04 -40.90
N CYS A 24 -28.36 18.84 -42.11
CA CYS A 24 -27.12 18.10 -42.34
C CYS A 24 -25.93 18.71 -41.59
N VAL A 25 -25.74 20.03 -41.67
CA VAL A 25 -24.65 20.72 -40.95
C VAL A 25 -24.82 20.57 -39.44
N ARG A 26 -26.04 20.76 -38.92
CA ARG A 26 -26.34 20.61 -37.49
C ARG A 26 -26.09 19.19 -37.00
N TRP A 27 -26.54 18.20 -37.78
CA TRP A 27 -26.36 16.79 -37.49
C TRP A 27 -24.89 16.41 -37.50
N TYR A 28 -24.16 16.83 -38.53
CA TYR A 28 -22.73 16.58 -38.64
C TYR A 28 -21.96 17.18 -37.46
N GLY A 29 -22.26 18.42 -37.07
CA GLY A 29 -21.67 19.04 -35.88
C GLY A 29 -21.99 18.27 -34.60
N ALA A 30 -23.23 17.79 -34.42
CA ALA A 30 -23.61 17.00 -33.26
C ALA A 30 -22.90 15.63 -33.22
N VAL A 31 -22.71 14.98 -34.37
CA VAL A 31 -21.96 13.72 -34.48
C VAL A 31 -20.50 13.93 -34.13
N GLN A 32 -19.86 14.98 -34.66
CA GLN A 32 -18.45 15.26 -34.38
C GLN A 32 -18.22 15.65 -32.92
N TYR A 33 -19.16 16.39 -32.32
CA TYR A 33 -19.10 16.70 -30.90
C TYR A 33 -19.18 15.43 -30.04
N ARG A 34 -20.10 14.51 -30.35
CA ARG A 34 -20.20 13.21 -29.65
C ARG A 34 -18.95 12.36 -29.82
N ALA A 35 -18.42 12.27 -31.03
CA ALA A 35 -17.19 11.53 -31.30
C ALA A 35 -16.00 12.05 -30.48
N GLY A 36 -15.87 13.38 -30.33
CA GLY A 36 -14.85 13.99 -29.47
C GLY A 36 -15.04 13.69 -27.98
N ILE A 37 -16.28 13.72 -27.49
CA ILE A 37 -16.60 13.35 -26.10
C ILE A 37 -16.31 11.87 -25.84
N ASP A 38 -16.70 10.99 -26.75
CA ASP A 38 -16.46 9.55 -26.64
C ASP A 38 -14.96 9.25 -26.64
N GLN A 39 -14.18 9.95 -27.49
CA GLN A 39 -12.73 9.83 -27.51
C GLN A 39 -12.10 10.32 -26.20
N ALA A 40 -12.52 11.48 -25.69
CA ALA A 40 -12.01 12.00 -24.41
C ALA A 40 -12.34 11.08 -23.22
N ASN A 41 -13.53 10.48 -23.21
CA ASN A 41 -13.92 9.50 -22.21
C ASN A 41 -13.09 8.20 -22.34
N ALA A 42 -12.82 7.74 -23.56
CA ALA A 42 -11.96 6.58 -23.80
C ALA A 42 -10.53 6.85 -23.30
N ASP A 43 -9.96 8.02 -23.60
CA ASP A 43 -8.63 8.41 -23.13
C ASP A 43 -8.58 8.52 -21.59
N TYR A 44 -9.63 9.07 -20.98
CA TYR A 44 -9.74 9.16 -19.52
C TYR A 44 -9.80 7.78 -18.85
N THR A 45 -10.63 6.88 -19.38
CA THR A 45 -10.74 5.50 -18.85
C THR A 45 -9.44 4.71 -19.02
N LEU A 46 -8.71 4.91 -20.11
CA LEU A 46 -7.38 4.33 -20.30
C LEU A 46 -6.37 4.89 -19.28
N ALA A 47 -6.37 6.20 -19.05
CA ALA A 47 -5.49 6.83 -18.06
C ALA A 47 -5.76 6.27 -16.65
N GLU A 48 -7.03 6.16 -16.26
CA GLU A 48 -7.45 5.59 -14.98
C GLU A 48 -7.00 4.12 -14.84
N LEU A 49 -7.17 3.29 -15.88
CA LEU A 49 -6.70 1.91 -15.89
C LEU A 49 -5.17 1.79 -15.75
N THR A 50 -4.40 2.68 -16.41
CA THR A 50 -2.93 2.66 -16.27
C THR A 50 -2.46 3.07 -14.88
N GLU A 51 -3.19 3.98 -14.22
CA GLU A 51 -2.89 4.40 -12.86
C GLU A 51 -3.22 3.27 -11.86
N PHE A 52 -4.37 2.60 -12.02
CA PHE A 52 -4.70 1.41 -11.25
C PHE A 52 -3.71 0.26 -11.46
N GLN A 53 -3.24 0.05 -12.69
CA GLN A 53 -2.20 -0.93 -12.99
C GLN A 53 -0.90 -0.61 -12.24
N ARG A 54 -0.43 0.65 -12.27
CA ARG A 54 0.75 1.09 -11.52
C ARG A 54 0.60 0.89 -10.01
N GLN A 55 -0.56 1.24 -9.48
CA GLN A 55 -0.85 1.04 -8.06
C GLN A 55 -0.84 -0.46 -7.70
N THR A 56 -1.42 -1.31 -8.55
CA THR A 56 -1.44 -2.77 -8.34
C THR A 56 -0.05 -3.39 -8.45
N THR A 57 0.78 -2.98 -9.42
CA THR A 57 2.18 -3.45 -9.54
C THR A 57 3.01 -3.03 -8.31
N ARG A 58 2.78 -1.81 -7.80
CA ARG A 58 3.43 -1.33 -6.57
C ARG A 58 3.01 -2.17 -5.35
N LEU A 59 1.72 -2.49 -5.22
CA LEU A 59 1.22 -3.38 -4.16
C LEU A 59 1.76 -4.81 -4.31
N GLY A 60 1.84 -5.35 -5.52
CA GLY A 60 2.42 -6.67 -5.79
C GLY A 60 3.89 -6.77 -5.40
N GLY A 61 4.70 -5.76 -5.75
CA GLY A 61 6.11 -5.68 -5.34
C GLY A 61 6.29 -5.57 -3.83
N ILE A 62 5.35 -4.93 -3.11
CA ILE A 62 5.36 -4.89 -1.64
C ILE A 62 5.12 -6.29 -1.07
N SER A 63 4.16 -7.05 -1.58
CA SER A 63 3.90 -8.43 -1.13
C SER A 63 5.10 -9.34 -1.34
N GLU A 64 5.77 -9.28 -2.49
CA GLU A 64 6.98 -10.06 -2.77
C GLU A 64 8.13 -9.68 -1.82
N SER A 65 8.30 -8.38 -1.54
CA SER A 65 9.30 -7.91 -0.56
C SER A 65 9.00 -8.40 0.86
N LEU A 66 7.71 -8.49 1.22
CA LEU A 66 7.26 -8.90 2.54
C LEU A 66 7.42 -10.41 2.72
N GLU A 67 7.10 -11.21 1.70
CA GLU A 67 7.36 -12.65 1.67
C GLU A 67 8.86 -12.96 1.73
N GLY A 68 9.69 -12.21 0.99
CA GLY A 68 11.15 -12.32 1.05
C GLY A 68 11.71 -11.98 2.44
N ALA A 69 11.23 -10.91 3.05
CA ALA A 69 11.58 -10.54 4.43
C ALA A 69 11.13 -11.61 5.43
N LEU A 70 9.92 -12.18 5.27
CA LEU A 70 9.40 -13.24 6.13
C LEU A 70 10.19 -14.54 5.98
N ALA A 71 10.62 -14.90 4.77
CA ALA A 71 11.46 -16.05 4.51
C ALA A 71 12.87 -15.87 5.10
N ALA A 72 13.47 -14.69 4.96
CA ALA A 72 14.74 -14.35 5.58
C ALA A 72 14.66 -14.40 7.13
N LEU A 73 13.56 -13.88 7.70
CA LEU A 73 13.33 -13.92 9.14
C LEU A 73 13.11 -15.36 9.63
N ARG A 74 12.32 -16.17 8.91
CA ARG A 74 12.15 -17.60 9.18
C ARG A 74 13.43 -18.41 8.96
N GLY A 75 14.39 -17.95 8.18
CA GLY A 75 15.71 -18.59 8.06
C GLY A 75 16.65 -18.24 9.21
N ALA A 76 16.51 -17.03 9.76
CA ALA A 76 17.36 -16.50 10.84
C ALA A 76 16.86 -16.89 12.25
N SER A 77 15.55 -16.80 12.52
CA SER A 77 14.96 -17.03 13.84
C SER A 77 15.08 -18.48 14.38
N PRO A 78 14.87 -19.56 13.59
CA PRO A 78 14.99 -20.93 14.11
C PRO A 78 16.43 -21.24 14.54
N LYS A 79 17.43 -20.69 13.85
CA LYS A 79 18.84 -20.91 14.17
C LYS A 79 19.25 -20.30 15.51
N ILE A 80 18.63 -19.18 15.91
CA ILE A 80 19.00 -18.49 17.15
C ILE A 80 18.55 -19.30 18.37
N ILE A 81 17.29 -19.76 18.39
CA ILE A 81 16.77 -20.58 19.50
C ILE A 81 17.49 -21.92 19.56
N GLU A 82 17.68 -22.61 18.42
CA GLU A 82 18.45 -23.86 18.40
C GLU A 82 19.90 -23.67 18.86
N ARG A 83 20.56 -22.57 18.47
CA ARG A 83 21.94 -22.29 18.89
C ARG A 83 22.05 -22.07 20.39
N TYR A 84 21.14 -21.30 21.00
CA TYR A 84 21.15 -21.11 22.46
C TYR A 84 20.90 -22.43 23.20
N THR A 85 19.87 -23.18 22.83
CA THR A 85 19.58 -24.48 23.44
C THR A 85 20.74 -25.46 23.25
N ARG A 86 21.37 -25.47 22.08
CA ARG A 86 22.54 -26.32 21.82
C ARG A 86 23.74 -25.92 22.67
N VAL A 87 24.02 -24.63 22.83
CA VAL A 87 25.13 -24.13 23.67
C VAL A 87 24.88 -24.46 25.14
N GLU A 88 23.64 -24.33 25.63
CA GLU A 88 23.28 -24.72 27.00
C GLU A 88 23.46 -26.23 27.24
N VAL A 89 23.15 -27.08 26.25
CA VAL A 89 23.30 -28.54 26.36
C VAL A 89 24.76 -28.98 26.18
N GLN A 90 25.52 -28.37 25.26
CA GLN A 90 26.91 -28.74 24.97
C GLN A 90 27.91 -28.14 25.96
N SER A 91 27.58 -27.00 26.57
CA SER A 91 28.44 -26.32 27.55
C SER A 91 27.57 -25.77 28.69
N PRO A 92 26.98 -26.67 29.51
CA PRO A 92 26.16 -26.24 30.63
C PRO A 92 27.00 -25.43 31.61
N LEU A 93 26.41 -24.35 32.10
CA LEU A 93 27.00 -23.56 33.19
C LEU A 93 27.29 -24.50 34.38
N PRO A 94 28.48 -24.39 35.01
CA PRO A 94 28.82 -25.17 36.20
C PRO A 94 27.74 -25.02 37.28
N ALA A 95 27.52 -26.06 38.09
CA ALA A 95 26.43 -26.11 39.06
C ALA A 95 26.39 -24.92 40.04
N GLY A 96 27.53 -24.28 40.34
CA GLY A 96 27.60 -23.08 41.18
C GLY A 96 27.29 -21.75 40.47
N CYS A 97 27.25 -21.73 39.14
CA CYS A 97 26.93 -20.53 38.35
C CYS A 97 25.43 -20.40 38.05
N ARG A 98 24.66 -21.49 38.18
CA ARG A 98 23.20 -21.43 38.04
C ARG A 98 22.60 -20.80 39.30
N ILE A 99 21.72 -19.83 39.14
CA ILE A 99 20.99 -19.28 40.27
C ILE A 99 19.90 -20.28 40.64
N ASP A 100 20.02 -20.90 41.81
CA ASP A 100 19.01 -21.80 42.37
C ASP A 100 17.80 -21.01 42.90
N ALA A 101 16.70 -21.73 43.13
CA ALA A 101 15.44 -21.12 43.55
C ALA A 101 15.53 -20.38 44.89
N GLU A 102 16.37 -20.86 45.82
CA GLU A 102 16.51 -20.26 47.14
C GLU A 102 17.33 -18.97 47.06
N ARG A 103 18.41 -18.99 46.29
CA ARG A 103 19.20 -17.80 46.00
C ARG A 103 18.40 -16.73 45.24
N LEU A 104 17.52 -17.13 44.32
CA LEU A 104 16.58 -16.19 43.67
C LEU A 104 15.62 -15.56 44.68
N ARG A 105 15.08 -16.33 45.62
CA ARG A 105 14.20 -15.80 46.69
C ARG A 105 14.93 -14.79 47.54
N HIS A 106 16.15 -15.10 47.98
CA HIS A 106 16.98 -14.18 48.76
C HIS A 106 17.28 -12.88 48.01
N ILE A 107 17.62 -12.95 46.72
CA ILE A 107 17.88 -11.75 45.89
C ILE A 107 16.60 -10.91 45.75
N ASN A 108 15.46 -11.53 45.48
CA ASN A 108 14.19 -10.84 45.34
C ASN A 108 13.74 -10.19 46.65
N GLU A 109 13.98 -10.86 47.78
CA GLU A 109 13.69 -10.32 49.11
C GLU A 109 14.61 -9.15 49.46
N ALA A 110 15.91 -9.27 49.19
CA ALA A 110 16.85 -8.16 49.34
C ALA A 110 16.45 -6.95 48.47
N GLY A 111 15.99 -7.19 47.25
CA GLY A 111 15.46 -6.15 46.36
C GLY A 111 14.19 -5.48 46.92
N ARG A 112 13.24 -6.26 47.44
CA ARG A 112 12.06 -5.71 48.12
C ARG A 112 12.43 -4.86 49.33
N LEU A 113 13.37 -5.33 50.14
CA LEU A 113 13.87 -4.59 51.31
C LEU A 113 14.55 -3.28 50.88
N ALA A 114 15.44 -3.31 49.89
CA ALA A 114 16.09 -2.12 49.36
C ALA A 114 15.09 -1.10 48.80
N ASN A 115 14.10 -1.57 48.04
CA ASN A 115 13.03 -0.72 47.49
C ASN A 115 12.16 -0.11 48.61
N SER A 116 11.82 -0.88 49.65
CA SER A 116 11.08 -0.37 50.81
C SER A 116 11.88 0.61 51.66
N ALA A 117 13.21 0.46 51.72
CA ALA A 117 14.10 1.36 52.43
C ALA A 117 14.28 2.72 51.73
N SER A 118 13.74 2.88 50.50
CA SER A 118 13.82 4.12 49.70
C SER A 118 15.23 4.71 49.61
N GLN A 119 16.27 3.87 49.70
CA GLN A 119 17.64 4.34 49.59
C GLN A 119 17.92 4.69 48.13
N PRO A 120 18.40 5.91 47.83
CA PRO A 120 18.84 6.26 46.49
C PRO A 120 19.94 5.28 46.07
N GLY A 121 19.65 4.46 45.06
CA GLY A 121 20.61 3.50 44.52
C GLY A 121 21.82 4.21 43.92
N ALA A 122 22.95 3.49 43.85
CA ALA A 122 24.13 3.98 43.13
C ALA A 122 23.74 4.30 41.68
N VAL A 123 24.11 5.51 41.22
CA VAL A 123 23.89 5.94 39.84
C VAL A 123 24.62 4.97 38.92
N VAL A 124 23.87 4.17 38.15
CA VAL A 124 24.46 3.27 37.16
C VAL A 124 24.97 4.13 36.00
N PRO A 125 26.28 4.15 35.71
CA PRO A 125 26.80 4.91 34.59
C PRO A 125 26.21 4.36 33.30
N ALA A 126 25.75 5.26 32.41
CA ALA A 126 25.06 4.94 31.16
C ALA A 126 25.95 4.28 30.07
N SER A 127 27.13 3.79 30.43
CA SER A 127 28.19 3.47 29.49
C SER A 127 28.55 1.99 29.54
N ALA A 128 27.81 1.17 28.81
CA ALA A 128 28.29 -0.06 28.16
C ALA A 128 27.13 -0.76 27.41
N ARG A 129 26.43 -0.04 26.52
CA ARG A 129 25.70 -0.72 25.45
C ARG A 129 26.73 -0.89 24.32
N GLY A 130 27.43 -2.02 24.37
CA GLY A 130 28.51 -2.37 23.45
C GLY A 130 28.04 -2.22 22.00
N ASP A 131 28.63 -1.23 21.34
CA ASP A 131 28.59 -1.03 19.90
C ASP A 131 29.85 -1.72 19.36
N GLU A 132 29.76 -3.03 19.10
CA GLU A 132 30.73 -3.74 18.26
C GLU A 132 29.94 -4.25 17.05
N ARG A 133 30.13 -3.54 15.93
CA ARG A 133 29.73 -3.92 14.58
C ARG A 133 30.73 -4.89 13.97
#